data_AF-E4PPT8-F1
#
_entry.id   AF-E4PPT8-F1
#
_cell.length_a   1.000
_cell.length_b   1.000
_cell.length_c   1.000
_cell.angle_alpha   90.00
_cell.angle_beta   90.00
_cell.angle_gamma   90.00
#
_symmetry.space_group_name_H-M   'P 1'
#
loop_
_entity.id
_entity.type
_entity.pdbx_description
1 polymer ?
#
loop_
_entity_poly.entity_id
_entity_poly.type
_entity_poly.pdbx_seq_one_letter_code
_entity_poly.pdbx_strand_id
1 'polypeptide(L)'
;MMPVIGDLISAGKDLIKSYFPPNMSPEERAKAEARLAELDRNARAQALEFQARMESELTERLKTDMSSDSWLSKNIRPLVLVYLMGAWTLFAGFSLYEQQVDAAYVEMLKQMLMAAFGFYFVSRGAEKITTILKGPPRDQRNR
;
A
#
# COMPACT_ATOMS: atom_id res chain seq x y z
N MET A 1 -11.32 -11.98 0.67
CA MET A 1 -11.33 -10.51 0.51
C MET A 1 -12.55 -10.01 1.26
N MET A 2 -12.40 -9.10 2.23
CA MET A 2 -13.56 -8.48 2.87
C MET A 2 -14.35 -7.69 1.81
N PRO A 3 -15.69 -7.71 1.82
CA PRO A 3 -16.47 -6.88 0.91
C PRO A 3 -16.05 -5.43 1.10
N VAL A 4 -15.76 -4.75 -0.01
CA VAL A 4 -15.45 -3.32 0.02
C VAL A 4 -16.70 -2.66 0.59
N ILE A 5 -16.55 -1.80 1.60
CA ILE A 5 -17.69 -1.18 2.32
C ILE A 5 -18.71 -0.54 1.34
N GLY A 6 -18.27 -0.12 0.15
CA GLY A 6 -19.12 0.35 -0.95
C GLY A 6 -20.10 -0.67 -1.53
N ASP A 7 -19.76 -1.96 -1.57
CA ASP A 7 -20.64 -3.04 -2.06
C ASP A 7 -21.80 -3.26 -1.10
N LEU A 8 -21.54 -3.17 0.21
CA LEU A 8 -22.56 -3.30 1.25
C LEU A 8 -23.52 -2.11 1.28
N ILE A 9 -23.00 -0.89 1.10
CA ILE A 9 -23.81 0.33 0.96
C ILE A 9 -24.71 0.25 -0.27
N SER A 10 -24.19 -0.25 -1.39
CA SER A 10 -24.95 -0.38 -2.64
C SER A 10 -26.06 -1.44 -2.51
N ALA A 11 -25.76 -2.60 -1.92
CA ALA A 11 -26.77 -3.63 -1.63
C ALA A 11 -27.88 -3.13 -0.69
N GLY A 12 -27.52 -2.35 0.35
CA GLY A 12 -28.50 -1.73 1.25
C GLY A 12 -29.40 -0.71 0.54
N LYS A 13 -28.85 0.08 -0.38
CA LYS A 13 -29.60 1.04 -1.20
C LYS A 13 -30.63 0.35 -2.10
N ASP A 14 -30.25 -0.76 -2.73
CA ASP A 14 -31.13 -1.52 -3.61
C ASP A 14 -32.24 -2.24 -2.84
N LEU A 15 -31.92 -2.72 -1.63
CA LEU A 15 -32.93 -3.26 -0.72
C LEU A 15 -33.96 -2.19 -0.35
N ILE A 16 -33.55 -0.99 0.05
CA ILE A 16 -34.47 0.11 0.37
C ILE A 16 -35.35 0.47 -0.84
N LYS A 17 -34.77 0.46 -2.05
CA LYS A 17 -35.52 0.71 -3.28
C LYS A 17 -36.59 -0.35 -3.56
N SER A 18 -36.31 -1.61 -3.25
CA SER A 18 -37.25 -2.72 -3.46
C SER A 18 -38.50 -2.64 -2.57
N TYR A 19 -38.42 -1.95 -1.42
CA TYR A 19 -39.53 -1.77 -0.48
C TYR A 19 -40.34 -0.49 -0.70
N PHE A 20 -40.06 0.31 -1.74
CA PHE A 20 -40.89 1.49 -2.03
C PHE A 20 -42.33 1.08 -2.38
N PRO A 21 -43.36 1.61 -1.69
CA PRO A 21 -44.73 1.20 -1.95
C PRO A 21 -45.21 1.65 -3.34
N PRO A 22 -45.97 0.80 -4.05
CA PRO A 22 -46.45 1.08 -5.41
C PRO A 22 -47.40 2.30 -5.49
N ASN A 23 -47.98 2.76 -4.37
CA ASN A 23 -49.02 3.80 -4.31
C ASN A 23 -48.53 5.18 -3.82
N MET A 24 -47.21 5.43 -3.77
CA MET A 24 -46.63 6.70 -3.32
C MET A 24 -46.76 7.80 -4.41
N SER A 25 -47.02 9.05 -4.01
CA SER A 25 -47.12 10.16 -4.98
C SER A 25 -45.77 10.40 -5.70
N PRO A 26 -45.76 10.92 -6.94
CA PRO A 26 -44.52 11.21 -7.67
C PRO A 26 -43.56 12.13 -6.90
N GLU A 27 -44.10 13.07 -6.11
CA GLU A 27 -43.33 14.01 -5.31
C GLU A 27 -42.70 13.35 -4.07
N GLU A 28 -43.42 12.44 -3.42
CA GLU A 28 -42.93 11.71 -2.25
C GLU A 28 -41.80 10.74 -2.62
N ARG A 29 -41.90 10.10 -3.80
CA ARG A 29 -40.83 9.26 -4.36
C ARG A 29 -39.58 10.07 -4.67
N ALA A 30 -39.72 11.21 -5.35
CA ALA A 30 -38.60 12.08 -5.65
C ALA A 30 -37.89 12.57 -4.38
N LYS A 31 -38.64 12.90 -3.33
CA LYS A 31 -38.10 13.31 -2.03
C LYS A 31 -37.38 12.17 -1.30
N ALA A 32 -37.91 10.95 -1.38
CA ALA A 32 -37.29 9.77 -0.79
C ALA A 32 -36.00 9.37 -1.53
N GLU A 33 -35.99 9.43 -2.86
CA GLU A 33 -34.80 9.19 -3.68
C GLU A 33 -33.70 10.23 -3.44
N ALA A 34 -34.07 11.52 -3.32
CA ALA A 34 -33.14 12.58 -2.98
C ALA A 34 -32.48 12.35 -1.61
N ARG A 35 -33.28 11.99 -0.59
CA ARG A 35 -32.75 11.61 0.75
C ARG A 35 -31.87 10.37 0.70
N LEU A 36 -32.23 9.36 -0.09
CA LEU A 36 -31.44 8.15 -0.24
C LEU A 36 -30.09 8.43 -0.92
N ALA A 37 -30.08 9.33 -1.91
CA ALA A 37 -28.85 9.77 -2.57
C ALA A 37 -27.94 10.57 -1.62
N GLU A 38 -28.50 11.40 -0.75
CA GLU A 38 -27.76 12.11 0.29
C GLU A 38 -27.16 11.15 1.32
N LEU A 39 -27.94 10.17 1.79
CA LEU A 39 -27.47 9.13 2.71
C LEU A 39 -26.37 8.26 2.08
N ASP A 40 -26.50 7.88 0.81
CA ASP A 40 -25.49 7.12 0.06
C ASP A 40 -24.16 7.92 -0.04
N ARG A 41 -24.24 9.22 -0.34
CA ARG A 41 -23.05 10.09 -0.35
C ARG A 41 -22.39 10.17 1.02
N ASN A 42 -23.17 10.40 2.07
CA ASN A 42 -22.66 10.51 3.44
C ASN A 42 -22.06 9.18 3.94
N ALA A 43 -22.70 8.05 3.65
CA ALA A 43 -22.20 6.72 4.01
C ALA A 43 -20.89 6.39 3.28
N ARG A 44 -20.79 6.71 1.98
CA ARG A 44 -19.56 6.52 1.21
C ARG A 44 -18.42 7.41 1.72
N ALA A 45 -18.70 8.66 2.05
CA ALA A 45 -17.71 9.56 2.63
C ALA A 45 -17.17 9.01 3.97
N GLN A 46 -18.05 8.59 4.87
CA GLN A 46 -17.66 7.96 6.14
C GLN A 46 -16.87 6.67 5.94
N ALA A 47 -17.25 5.84 4.97
CA ALA A 47 -16.54 4.61 4.63
C ALA A 47 -15.12 4.87 4.13
N LEU A 48 -14.92 5.91 3.32
CA LEU A 48 -13.60 6.33 2.85
C LEU A 48 -12.74 6.87 3.99
N GLU A 49 -13.30 7.71 4.86
CA GLU A 49 -12.58 8.18 6.04
C GLU A 49 -12.19 7.05 6.99
N PHE A 50 -13.07 6.07 7.18
CA PHE A 50 -12.79 4.90 8.01
C PHE A 50 -11.67 4.04 7.41
N GLN A 51 -11.71 3.79 6.10
CA GLN A 51 -10.63 3.07 5.40
C GLN A 51 -9.29 3.82 5.52
N ALA A 52 -9.28 5.13 5.29
CA ALA A 52 -8.08 5.94 5.43
C ALA A 52 -7.52 5.89 6.87
N ARG A 53 -8.40 5.92 7.89
CA ARG A 53 -7.99 5.75 9.30
C ARG A 53 -7.41 4.38 9.58
N MET A 54 -8.07 3.30 9.13
CA MET A 54 -7.56 1.93 9.30
C MET A 54 -6.19 1.74 8.63
N GLU A 55 -6.03 2.26 7.42
CA GLU A 55 -4.77 2.18 6.69
C GLU A 55 -3.66 3.00 7.37
N SER A 56 -4.00 4.18 7.91
CA SER A 56 -3.09 4.97 8.73
C SER A 56 -2.65 4.25 9.99
N GLU A 57 -3.59 3.63 10.73
CA GLU A 57 -3.28 2.84 11.92
C GLU A 57 -2.40 1.63 11.60
N LEU A 58 -2.72 0.91 10.51
CA LEU A 58 -1.90 -0.20 10.04
C LEU A 58 -0.48 0.28 9.72
N THR A 59 -0.36 1.39 9.01
CA THR A 59 0.94 2.01 8.67
C THR A 59 1.70 2.42 9.93
N GLU A 60 1.03 3.00 10.93
CA GLU A 60 1.64 3.41 12.19
C GLU A 60 2.13 2.23 13.03
N ARG A 61 1.34 1.15 13.08
CA ARG A 61 1.75 -0.12 13.73
C ARG A 61 2.97 -0.71 13.03
N LEU A 62 2.95 -0.81 11.70
CA LEU A 62 4.09 -1.30 10.92
C LEU A 62 5.33 -0.41 11.09
N LYS A 63 5.15 0.91 11.15
CA LYS A 63 6.25 1.86 11.38
C LYS A 63 6.85 1.68 12.78
N THR A 64 6.03 1.46 13.79
CA THR A 64 6.46 1.17 15.16
C THR A 64 7.19 -0.16 15.24
N ASP A 65 6.72 -1.20 14.56
CA ASP A 65 7.43 -2.49 14.46
C ASP A 65 8.80 -2.33 13.77
N MET A 66 8.87 -1.46 12.76
CA MET A 66 10.11 -1.14 12.06
C MET A 66 11.03 -0.19 12.84
N SER A 67 10.59 0.40 13.95
CA SER A 67 11.38 1.37 14.72
C SER A 67 12.40 0.74 15.67
N SER A 68 12.75 -0.53 15.48
CA SER A 68 13.86 -1.15 16.22
C SER A 68 15.14 -0.34 16.03
N ASP A 69 15.69 0.17 17.13
CA ASP A 69 16.83 1.10 17.13
C ASP A 69 18.19 0.46 16.81
N SER A 70 18.21 -0.85 16.57
CA SER A 70 19.44 -1.58 16.31
C SER A 70 20.11 -1.08 15.03
N TRP A 71 21.44 -0.99 15.05
CA TRP A 71 22.23 -0.67 13.87
C TRP A 71 21.93 -1.62 12.71
N LEU A 72 21.68 -2.89 13.00
CA LEU A 72 21.33 -3.90 12.01
C LEU A 72 19.98 -3.59 11.35
N SER A 73 18.96 -3.20 12.10
CA SER A 73 17.64 -2.84 11.56
C SER A 73 17.72 -1.62 10.63
N LYS A 74 18.56 -0.63 10.95
CA LYS A 74 18.79 0.56 10.11
C LYS A 74 19.53 0.24 8.80
N ASN A 75 20.38 -0.79 8.82
CA ASN A 75 21.22 -1.18 7.68
C ASN A 75 20.79 -2.48 7.00
N ILE A 76 19.68 -3.10 7.39
CA ILE A 76 19.30 -4.42 6.85
C ILE A 76 19.06 -4.37 5.33
N ARG A 77 18.48 -3.28 4.82
CA ARG A 77 18.20 -3.09 3.39
C ARG A 77 19.48 -3.09 2.54
N PRO A 78 20.48 -2.21 2.81
CA PRO A 78 21.75 -2.27 2.08
C PRO A 78 22.53 -3.56 2.35
N LEU A 79 22.45 -4.13 3.55
CA LEU A 79 23.16 -5.38 3.87
C LEU A 79 22.62 -6.59 3.07
N VAL A 80 21.31 -6.69 2.90
CA VAL A 80 20.69 -7.74 2.05
C VAL A 80 21.14 -7.59 0.60
N LEU A 81 21.25 -6.35 0.08
CA LEU A 81 21.74 -6.11 -1.28
C LEU A 81 23.20 -6.57 -1.44
N VAL A 82 24.08 -6.22 -0.50
CA VAL A 82 25.49 -6.65 -0.50
C VAL A 82 25.58 -8.18 -0.39
N TYR A 83 24.78 -8.80 0.47
CA TYR A 83 24.73 -10.25 0.61
C TYR A 83 24.31 -10.94 -0.70
N LEU A 84 23.22 -10.49 -1.33
CA LEU A 84 22.72 -11.07 -2.57
C LEU A 84 23.71 -10.88 -3.72
N MET A 85 24.37 -9.72 -3.82
CA MET A 85 25.44 -9.49 -4.79
C MET A 85 26.65 -10.40 -4.54
N GLY A 86 27.05 -10.57 -3.28
CA GLY A 86 28.14 -11.48 -2.90
C GLY A 86 27.80 -12.93 -3.25
N ALA A 87 26.60 -13.40 -2.89
CA ALA A 87 26.12 -14.73 -3.23
C ALA A 87 26.09 -14.93 -4.75
N TRP A 88 25.59 -13.96 -5.51
CA TRP A 88 25.60 -14.02 -6.97
C TRP A 88 27.01 -14.11 -7.55
N THR A 89 27.96 -13.33 -7.02
CA THR A 89 29.36 -13.36 -7.45
C THR A 89 30.03 -14.69 -7.12
N LEU A 90 29.72 -15.29 -5.97
CA LEU A 90 30.21 -16.63 -5.59
C LEU A 90 29.65 -17.71 -6.51
N PHE A 91 28.34 -17.68 -6.79
CA PHE A 91 27.69 -18.63 -7.72
C PHE A 91 28.23 -18.49 -9.14
N ALA A 92 28.45 -17.26 -9.61
CA ALA A 92 29.11 -16.98 -10.88
C ALA A 92 30.59 -17.44 -10.89
N GLY A 93 31.27 -17.40 -9.75
CA GLY A 93 32.61 -17.95 -9.60
C GLY A 93 32.61 -19.49 -9.69
N PHE A 94 31.69 -20.16 -9.01
CA PHE A 94 31.57 -21.63 -9.06
C PHE A 94 31.22 -22.16 -10.45
N SER A 95 30.45 -21.41 -11.24
CA SER A 95 30.15 -21.79 -12.62
C SER A 95 31.37 -21.80 -13.54
N LEU A 96 32.44 -21.06 -13.21
CA LEU A 96 33.73 -21.09 -13.92
C LEU A 96 34.53 -22.37 -13.65
N TYR A 97 34.27 -23.05 -12.52
CA TYR A 97 34.96 -24.28 -12.11
C TYR A 97 34.19 -25.56 -12.48
N GLU A 98 33.27 -25.49 -13.45
CA GLU A 98 32.43 -26.60 -13.93
C GLU A 98 31.57 -27.31 -12.86
N GLN A 99 31.40 -26.71 -11.66
CA GLN A 99 30.41 -27.22 -10.73
C GLN A 99 29.02 -26.94 -11.29
N GLN A 100 28.22 -27.99 -11.49
CA GLN A 100 26.82 -27.86 -11.90
C GLN A 100 26.01 -27.24 -10.76
N VAL A 101 25.94 -25.91 -10.77
CA VAL A 101 25.01 -25.15 -9.94
C VAL A 101 23.62 -25.33 -10.54
N ASP A 102 22.68 -25.86 -9.76
CA ASP A 102 21.30 -26.07 -10.21
C ASP A 102 20.67 -24.72 -10.64
N ALA A 103 20.14 -24.71 -11.87
CA ALA A 103 19.53 -23.54 -12.49
C ALA A 103 18.37 -22.96 -11.67
N ALA A 104 17.67 -23.80 -10.88
CA ALA A 104 16.61 -23.34 -9.99
C ALA A 104 17.12 -22.33 -8.94
N TYR A 105 18.30 -22.57 -8.37
CA TYR A 105 18.90 -21.64 -7.40
C TYR A 105 19.39 -20.35 -8.04
N VAL A 106 19.92 -20.42 -9.27
CA VAL A 106 20.36 -19.24 -10.02
C VAL A 106 19.17 -18.35 -10.38
N GLU A 107 18.07 -18.94 -10.87
CA GLU A 107 16.85 -18.20 -11.21
C GLU A 107 16.21 -17.58 -9.96
N MET A 108 16.12 -18.33 -8.85
CA MET A 108 15.64 -17.80 -7.58
C MET A 108 16.49 -16.62 -7.10
N LEU A 109 17.82 -16.73 -7.18
CA LEU A 109 18.74 -15.66 -6.79
C LEU A 109 18.56 -14.42 -7.68
N LYS A 110 18.38 -14.59 -8.99
CA LYS A 110 18.07 -13.51 -9.93
C LYS A 110 16.79 -12.77 -9.55
N GLN A 111 15.72 -13.49 -9.24
CA GLN A 111 14.44 -12.92 -8.83
C GLN A 111 14.56 -12.14 -7.52
N MET A 112 15.25 -12.70 -6.53
CA MET A 112 15.52 -12.01 -5.26
C MET A 112 16.36 -10.75 -5.44
N LEU A 113 17.38 -10.81 -6.29
CA LEU A 113 18.25 -9.67 -6.59
C LEU A 113 17.45 -8.55 -7.27
N MET A 114 16.66 -8.86 -8.30
CA MET A 114 15.78 -7.90 -8.95
C MET A 114 14.80 -7.24 -7.97
N ALA A 115 14.17 -8.02 -7.09
CA ALA A 115 13.27 -7.49 -6.07
C ALA A 115 14.02 -6.55 -5.11
N ALA A 116 15.18 -6.95 -4.60
CA ALA A 116 15.99 -6.15 -3.68
C ALA A 116 16.46 -4.82 -4.31
N PHE A 117 16.92 -4.85 -5.56
CA PHE A 117 17.26 -3.64 -6.33
C PHE A 117 16.02 -2.74 -6.51
N GLY A 118 14.90 -3.32 -6.92
CA GLY A 118 13.63 -2.60 -7.06
C GLY A 118 13.25 -1.88 -5.77
N PHE A 119 13.16 -2.59 -4.65
CA PHE A 119 12.82 -1.98 -3.37
C PHE A 119 13.82 -0.91 -2.91
N TYR A 120 15.13 -1.14 -3.05
CA TYR A 120 16.14 -0.17 -2.60
C TYR A 120 16.09 1.13 -3.42
N PHE A 121 16.12 1.04 -4.75
CA PHE A 121 16.17 2.23 -5.61
C PHE A 121 14.82 2.92 -5.75
N VAL A 122 13.71 2.18 -5.79
CA VAL A 122 12.36 2.77 -5.83
C VAL A 122 12.04 3.49 -4.53
N SER A 123 12.37 2.91 -3.36
CA SER A 123 12.11 3.57 -2.08
C SER A 123 12.90 4.87 -1.92
N ARG A 124 14.20 4.88 -2.29
CA ARG A 124 15.03 6.09 -2.28
C ARG A 124 14.55 7.14 -3.28
N GLY A 125 14.07 6.71 -4.45
CA GLY A 125 13.47 7.59 -5.45
C GLY A 125 12.19 8.27 -4.93
N ALA A 126 11.30 7.49 -4.31
CA ALA A 126 10.08 8.00 -3.70
C ALA A 126 10.38 9.00 -2.55
N GLU A 127 11.33 8.68 -1.66
CA GLU A 127 11.79 9.61 -0.60
C GLU A 127 12.19 10.97 -1.21
N LYS A 128 13.03 10.96 -2.24
CA LYS A 128 13.51 12.20 -2.89
C LYS A 128 12.37 12.99 -3.55
N ILE A 129 11.44 12.32 -4.22
CA ILE A 129 10.28 12.97 -4.84
C ILE A 129 9.40 13.61 -3.77
N THR A 130 9.14 12.93 -2.65
CA THR A 130 8.34 13.49 -1.56
C THR A 130 9.02 14.70 -0.91
N THR A 131 10.35 14.72 -0.80
CA THR A 131 11.10 15.89 -0.31
C THR A 131 10.99 17.07 -1.27
N ILE A 132 11.10 16.83 -2.58
CA ILE A 132 10.95 17.89 -3.60
C ILE A 132 9.53 18.47 -3.57
N LEU A 133 8.51 17.60 -3.48
CA LEU A 133 7.11 18.01 -3.43
C LEU A 133 6.75 18.79 -2.15
N LYS A 134 7.34 18.45 -1.00
CA LYS A 134 7.11 19.17 0.27
C LYS A 134 7.85 20.52 0.35
N GLY A 135 8.69 20.83 -0.63
CA GLY A 135 9.54 22.01 -0.63
C GLY A 135 10.74 21.89 0.33
N PRO A 136 11.81 22.66 0.13
CA PRO A 136 12.97 22.63 1.01
C PRO A 136 12.58 23.03 2.45
N PRO A 137 13.23 22.45 3.47
CA PRO A 137 13.02 22.88 4.86
C PRO A 137 13.26 24.38 4.98
N ARG A 138 12.32 25.13 5.58
CA ARG A 138 12.56 26.53 5.91
C ARG A 138 13.76 26.58 6.87
N ASP A 139 14.84 27.19 6.41
CA ASP A 139 16.04 27.42 7.21
C ASP A 139 15.66 28.23 8.46
N GLN A 140 15.66 27.59 9.62
CA GLN A 140 15.39 28.25 10.91
C GLN A 140 16.63 28.96 11.47
N ARG A 141 17.73 29.09 10.70
CA ARG A 141 18.97 29.74 11.17
C ARG A 141 18.95 31.26 11.29
N ASN A 142 17.78 31.91 11.17
CA ASN A 142 17.61 33.33 11.49
C ASN A 142 16.42 33.54 12.43
N ARG A 143 16.59 33.20 13.70
CA ARG A 143 15.95 33.84 14.86
C ARG A 143 16.89 33.75 16.07
#